data_AF-M7NM19-F1
#
_entry.id   AF-M7NM19-F1
#
_cell.length_a   1.000
_cell.length_b   1.000
_cell.length_c   1.000
_cell.angle_alpha   90.00
_cell.angle_beta   90.00
_cell.angle_gamma   90.00
#
_symmetry.space_group_name_H-M   'P 1'
#
loop_
_entity.id
_entity.type
_entity.pdbx_description
1 polymer ?
#
loop_
_entity_poly.entity_id
_entity_poly.type
_entity_poly.pdbx_seq_one_letter_code
_entity_poly.pdbx_strand_id
1 'polypeptide(L)'
;MVSRTLEGEDRNIGYIEGRERLLEVIEHGRNERNERSCNRWWIIDPIDGTKGFLRGGQYAVCLALVENGQPCLGVLGCPNLRRNIEDNDDLGVLFYACKGEGAYQGILNGNDKSLIHMNNIENVVDARVCQSHAPGHSALETHKKIIDVLGITKPPIELDSQVKYALLARGESDIYLRLPVDPNYHEKAWDHAAGALIVEEAGGIVTDVYGKALDFSKGKRLSENHGIVAASKYLHAKVLEAVMFILKKQ
;
A
#
# COMPACT_ATOMS: atom_id res chain seq x y z
N MET A 1 8.46 -5.21 -24.58
CA MET A 1 7.21 -4.80 -25.24
C MET A 1 6.60 -6.07 -25.80
N VAL A 2 5.78 -6.78 -25.03
CA VAL A 2 5.15 -8.02 -25.51
C VAL A 2 3.92 -7.60 -26.30
N SER A 3 4.11 -7.34 -27.59
CA SER A 3 3.01 -7.45 -28.54
C SER A 3 2.86 -8.92 -28.92
N ARG A 4 1.86 -9.58 -28.33
CA ARG A 4 1.19 -10.70 -28.98
C ARG A 4 -0.29 -10.42 -28.88
N THR A 5 -0.80 -9.94 -30.01
CA THR A 5 -2.15 -10.15 -30.55
C THR A 5 -3.18 -10.68 -29.57
N LEU A 6 -3.98 -9.76 -29.03
CA LEU A 6 -5.33 -10.06 -28.56
C LEU A 6 -6.19 -10.31 -29.81
N GLU A 7 -6.27 -11.57 -30.25
CA GLU A 7 -7.38 -11.99 -31.11
C GLU A 7 -8.63 -12.10 -30.24
N GLY A 8 -9.32 -10.97 -30.12
CA GLY A 8 -10.55 -10.80 -29.38
C GLY A 8 -10.83 -9.31 -29.30
N GLU A 9 -12.06 -8.89 -29.58
CA GLU A 9 -12.46 -7.48 -29.42
C GLU A 9 -12.43 -7.10 -27.92
N ASP A 10 -11.25 -6.82 -27.39
CA ASP A 10 -11.07 -6.34 -26.04
C ASP A 10 -11.36 -4.84 -26.03
N ARG A 11 -12.66 -4.50 -26.09
CA ARG A 11 -13.17 -3.11 -26.18
C ARG A 11 -12.91 -2.27 -24.92
N ASN A 12 -12.21 -2.80 -23.92
CA ASN A 12 -12.08 -2.20 -22.58
C ASN A 12 -10.65 -1.79 -22.19
N ILE A 13 -9.62 -2.12 -22.99
CA ILE A 13 -8.26 -1.63 -22.74
C ILE A 13 -8.00 -0.53 -23.78
N GLY A 14 -7.83 0.72 -23.32
CA GLY A 14 -7.57 1.85 -24.20
C GLY A 14 -6.41 1.55 -25.15
N TYR A 15 -6.63 1.78 -26.46
CA TYR A 15 -5.59 1.55 -27.46
C TYR A 15 -4.66 2.75 -27.54
N ILE A 16 -3.36 2.52 -27.36
CA ILE A 16 -2.32 3.51 -27.57
C ILE A 16 -1.71 3.24 -28.95
N GLU A 17 -2.13 4.03 -29.95
CA GLU A 17 -1.70 3.85 -31.33
C GLU A 17 -0.31 4.45 -31.57
N GLY A 18 0.65 3.60 -31.93
CA GLY A 18 1.98 4.02 -32.37
C GLY A 18 3.00 4.26 -31.25
N ARG A 19 4.27 4.12 -31.61
CA ARG A 19 5.41 4.27 -30.70
C ARG A 19 5.48 5.67 -30.07
N GLU A 20 5.22 6.71 -30.86
CA GLU A 20 5.31 8.10 -30.41
C GLU A 20 4.30 8.40 -29.31
N ARG A 21 3.04 8.00 -29.51
CA ARG A 21 1.99 8.17 -28.51
C ARG A 21 2.28 7.41 -27.22
N LEU A 22 2.84 6.19 -27.32
CA LEU A 22 3.26 5.42 -26.14
C LEU A 22 4.34 6.15 -25.33
N LEU A 23 5.37 6.66 -26.02
CA LEU A 23 6.44 7.43 -25.37
C LEU A 23 5.88 8.70 -24.73
N GLU A 24 4.98 9.40 -25.42
CA GLU A 24 4.31 10.60 -24.93
C GLU A 24 3.51 10.31 -23.65
N VAL A 25 2.69 9.25 -23.62
CA VAL A 25 1.90 8.87 -22.44
C VAL A 25 2.79 8.53 -21.24
N ILE A 26 3.89 7.81 -21.45
CA ILE A 26 4.87 7.53 -20.39
C ILE A 26 5.52 8.83 -19.88
N GLU A 27 5.82 9.76 -20.78
CA GLU A 27 6.45 11.04 -20.44
C GLU A 27 5.55 11.93 -19.57
N HIS A 28 4.22 11.82 -19.67
CA HIS A 28 3.30 12.51 -18.75
C HIS A 28 3.54 12.14 -17.28
N GLY A 29 4.11 10.96 -16.99
CA GLY A 29 4.50 10.54 -15.64
C GLY A 29 5.72 11.26 -15.09
N ARG A 30 6.49 12.00 -15.91
CA ARG A 30 7.73 12.66 -15.51
C ARG A 30 7.51 13.73 -14.43
N ASN A 31 6.32 14.35 -14.43
CA ASN A 31 5.81 15.37 -13.51
C ASN A 31 6.93 16.10 -12.74
N GLU A 32 7.67 16.96 -13.48
CA GLU A 32 8.60 17.91 -12.89
C GLU A 32 7.73 19.03 -12.29
N ARG A 33 7.55 19.01 -10.98
CA ARG A 33 6.74 20.00 -10.29
C ARG A 33 7.32 21.39 -10.51
N ASN A 34 6.69 22.19 -11.38
CA ASN A 34 6.70 23.63 -11.20
C ASN A 34 5.78 23.90 -10.00
N GLU A 35 6.39 24.16 -8.84
CA GLU A 35 5.84 24.11 -7.47
C GLU A 35 4.61 24.99 -7.15
N ARG A 36 3.84 25.53 -8.11
CA ARG A 36 2.94 26.67 -7.81
C ARG A 36 1.50 26.65 -8.33
N SER A 37 0.97 25.62 -8.98
CA SER A 37 -0.43 25.73 -9.49
C SER A 37 -1.33 24.51 -9.42
N CYS A 38 -0.80 23.29 -9.27
CA CYS A 38 -1.66 22.11 -9.30
C CYS A 38 -1.93 21.55 -7.90
N ASN A 39 -3.11 21.83 -7.36
CA ASN A 39 -3.56 21.27 -6.10
C ASN A 39 -3.98 19.79 -6.20
N ARG A 40 -3.99 19.19 -7.41
CA ARG A 40 -4.48 17.84 -7.63
C ARG A 40 -3.62 17.07 -8.62
N TRP A 41 -3.18 15.87 -8.27
CA TRP A 41 -2.33 15.05 -9.15
C TRP A 41 -2.51 13.56 -8.93
N TRP A 42 -2.22 12.79 -9.98
CA TRP A 42 -2.16 11.34 -9.91
C TRP A 42 -0.78 10.88 -9.45
N ILE A 43 -0.77 9.79 -8.68
CA ILE A 43 0.41 9.04 -8.28
C ILE A 43 0.18 7.60 -8.76
N ILE A 44 1.15 7.04 -9.48
CA ILE A 44 1.05 5.69 -10.05
C ILE A 44 2.33 4.90 -9.77
N ASP A 45 2.18 3.66 -9.34
CA ASP A 45 3.19 2.61 -9.47
C ASP A 45 2.61 1.49 -10.35
N PRO A 46 3.09 1.32 -11.59
CA PRO A 46 2.52 0.34 -12.50
C PRO A 46 2.78 -1.10 -12.05
N ILE A 47 3.86 -1.38 -11.31
CA ILE A 47 4.17 -2.71 -10.76
C ILE A 47 4.93 -2.54 -9.44
N ASP A 48 4.18 -2.32 -8.37
CA ASP A 48 4.72 -2.32 -7.02
C ASP A 48 4.98 -3.76 -6.56
N GLY A 49 6.13 -3.99 -5.92
CA GLY A 49 6.62 -5.33 -5.60
C GLY A 49 7.19 -6.05 -6.83
N THR A 50 7.94 -5.36 -7.69
CA THR A 50 8.57 -5.94 -8.90
C THR A 50 9.35 -7.24 -8.63
N LYS A 51 10.03 -7.37 -7.47
CA LYS A 51 10.70 -8.62 -7.06
C LYS A 51 9.70 -9.76 -6.78
N GLY A 52 8.55 -9.44 -6.23
CA GLY A 52 7.43 -10.35 -6.02
C GLY A 52 6.86 -10.81 -7.36
N PHE A 53 6.60 -9.88 -8.28
CA PHE A 53 6.17 -10.17 -9.64
C PHE A 53 7.13 -11.13 -10.36
N LEU A 54 8.43 -10.84 -10.36
CA LEU A 54 9.45 -11.66 -11.03
C LEU A 54 9.55 -13.10 -10.50
N ARG A 55 9.15 -13.36 -9.25
CA ARG A 55 9.14 -14.70 -8.65
C ARG A 55 7.77 -15.40 -8.69
N GLY A 56 6.78 -14.81 -9.37
CA GLY A 56 5.41 -15.32 -9.37
C GLY A 56 4.67 -15.14 -8.03
N GLY A 57 5.16 -14.27 -7.15
CA GLY A 57 4.54 -13.93 -5.87
C GLY A 57 3.53 -12.79 -5.98
N GLN A 58 3.27 -12.13 -4.85
CA GLN A 58 2.36 -10.99 -4.80
C GLN A 58 2.97 -9.71 -5.40
N TYR A 59 2.14 -8.93 -6.08
CA TYR A 59 2.43 -7.59 -6.60
C TYR A 59 1.12 -6.80 -6.72
N ALA A 60 1.23 -5.48 -6.88
CA ALA A 60 0.06 -4.62 -7.07
C ALA A 60 0.29 -3.57 -8.16
N VAL A 61 -0.80 -3.21 -8.83
CA VAL A 61 -0.90 -1.98 -9.64
C VAL A 61 -1.51 -0.91 -8.75
N CYS A 62 -0.79 0.17 -8.51
CA CYS A 62 -1.17 1.17 -7.51
C CYS A 62 -1.48 2.50 -8.18
N LEU A 63 -2.65 3.06 -7.87
CA LEU A 63 -3.08 4.36 -8.38
C LEU A 63 -3.71 5.17 -7.26
N ALA A 64 -3.30 6.42 -7.11
CA ALA A 64 -3.91 7.35 -6.18
C ALA A 64 -4.12 8.72 -6.82
N LEU A 65 -5.18 9.39 -6.41
CA LEU A 65 -5.40 10.80 -6.67
C LEU A 65 -5.16 11.56 -5.37
N VAL A 66 -4.28 12.55 -5.43
CA VAL A 66 -3.94 13.40 -4.29
C VAL A 66 -4.49 14.79 -4.55
N GLU A 67 -5.12 15.38 -3.55
CA GLU A 67 -5.61 16.76 -3.55
C GLU A 67 -5.12 17.48 -2.29
N ASN A 68 -4.55 18.67 -2.45
CA ASN A 68 -3.95 19.47 -1.37
C ASN A 68 -2.94 18.68 -0.51
N GLY A 69 -2.17 17.79 -1.16
CA GLY A 69 -1.16 16.97 -0.48
C GLY A 69 -1.70 15.75 0.26
N GLN A 70 -3.00 15.46 0.15
CA GLN A 70 -3.65 14.33 0.82
C GLN A 70 -4.35 13.42 -0.20
N PRO A 71 -4.23 12.09 -0.11
CA PRO A 71 -4.99 11.17 -0.96
C PRO A 71 -6.50 11.39 -0.82
N CYS A 72 -7.22 11.42 -1.94
CA CYS A 72 -8.68 11.49 -1.98
C CYS A 72 -9.34 10.34 -2.75
N LEU A 73 -8.57 9.63 -3.59
CA LEU A 73 -8.92 8.35 -4.20
C LEU A 73 -7.69 7.44 -4.16
N GLY A 74 -7.89 6.16 -3.86
CA GLY A 74 -6.85 5.14 -3.85
C GLY A 74 -7.39 3.86 -4.48
N VAL A 75 -6.57 3.22 -5.30
CA VAL A 75 -6.89 1.97 -6.01
C VAL A 75 -5.67 1.06 -5.97
N LEU A 76 -5.89 -0.19 -5.59
CA LEU A 76 -4.92 -1.27 -5.67
C LEU A 76 -5.51 -2.42 -6.48
N GLY A 77 -4.98 -2.67 -7.67
CA GLY A 77 -5.21 -3.92 -8.39
C GLY A 77 -4.22 -4.95 -7.89
N CYS A 78 -4.70 -6.08 -7.37
CA CYS A 78 -3.88 -7.17 -6.84
C CYS A 78 -4.14 -8.46 -7.63
N PRO A 79 -3.48 -8.66 -8.79
CA PRO A 79 -3.82 -9.74 -9.72
C PRO A 79 -3.63 -11.15 -9.15
N ASN A 80 -2.65 -11.32 -8.25
CA ASN A 80 -2.34 -12.61 -7.64
C ASN A 80 -2.95 -12.79 -6.24
N LEU A 81 -3.68 -11.79 -5.74
CA LEU A 81 -4.32 -11.87 -4.43
C LEU A 81 -5.75 -12.39 -4.62
N ARG A 82 -6.07 -13.51 -3.98
CA ARG A 82 -7.43 -14.07 -3.97
C ARG A 82 -8.33 -13.31 -3.02
N ARG A 83 -9.64 -13.30 -3.33
CA ARG A 83 -10.66 -12.67 -2.48
C ARG A 83 -10.72 -13.35 -1.12
N ASN A 84 -10.90 -14.66 -1.10
CA ASN A 84 -10.72 -15.48 0.09
C ASN A 84 -9.65 -16.54 -0.17
N ILE A 85 -8.90 -16.90 0.86
CA ILE A 85 -7.88 -17.98 0.77
C ILE A 85 -8.51 -19.32 0.39
N GLU A 86 -9.76 -19.54 0.77
CA GLU A 86 -10.52 -20.76 0.49
C GLU A 86 -11.07 -20.84 -0.94
N ASP A 87 -11.06 -19.73 -1.67
CA ASP A 87 -11.55 -19.70 -3.05
C ASP A 87 -10.60 -20.50 -3.95
N ASN A 88 -11.20 -21.37 -4.77
CA ASN A 88 -10.50 -22.20 -5.75
C ASN A 88 -10.38 -21.53 -7.13
N ASP A 89 -10.75 -20.25 -7.24
CA ASP A 89 -10.51 -19.47 -8.45
C ASP A 89 -9.15 -18.75 -8.41
N ASP A 90 -8.64 -18.41 -9.59
CA ASP A 90 -7.41 -17.64 -9.77
C ASP A 90 -7.72 -16.16 -10.07
N LEU A 91 -8.85 -15.65 -9.55
CA LEU A 91 -9.27 -14.29 -9.80
C LEU A 91 -8.59 -13.33 -8.83
N GLY A 92 -7.92 -12.32 -9.37
CA GLY A 92 -7.35 -11.24 -8.57
C GLY A 92 -8.41 -10.29 -8.03
N VAL A 93 -8.00 -9.40 -7.13
CA VAL A 93 -8.91 -8.50 -6.41
C VAL A 93 -8.54 -7.03 -6.66
N LEU A 94 -9.55 -6.19 -6.78
CA LEU A 94 -9.44 -4.73 -6.78
C LEU A 94 -9.84 -4.21 -5.41
N PHE A 95 -8.99 -3.36 -4.82
CA PHE A 95 -9.32 -2.56 -3.64
C PHE A 95 -9.40 -1.11 -4.04
N TYR A 96 -10.37 -0.37 -3.51
CA TYR A 96 -10.46 1.05 -3.74
C TYR A 96 -11.14 1.78 -2.59
N ALA A 97 -10.82 3.06 -2.44
CA ALA A 97 -11.46 3.94 -1.47
C ALA A 97 -11.51 5.37 -2.01
N CYS A 98 -12.62 6.06 -1.72
CA CYS A 98 -12.75 7.50 -1.86
C CYS A 98 -12.83 8.08 -0.46
N LYS A 99 -12.18 9.23 -0.23
CA LYS A 99 -12.16 9.86 1.09
C LYS A 99 -13.58 10.13 1.61
N GLY A 100 -13.92 9.59 2.77
CA GLY A 100 -15.22 9.70 3.43
C GLY A 100 -16.29 8.69 3.00
N GLU A 101 -15.99 7.80 2.06
CA GLU A 101 -16.96 6.86 1.46
C GLU A 101 -16.74 5.41 1.90
N GLY A 102 -15.68 5.15 2.68
CA GLY A 102 -15.25 3.81 3.07
C GLY A 102 -14.37 3.13 2.03
N ALA A 103 -13.81 1.98 2.43
CA ALA A 103 -12.98 1.14 1.59
C ALA A 103 -13.78 -0.06 1.07
N TYR A 104 -13.53 -0.44 -0.19
CA TYR A 104 -14.22 -1.52 -0.86
C TYR A 104 -13.24 -2.48 -1.51
N GLN A 105 -13.66 -3.73 -1.67
CA GLN A 105 -13.02 -4.72 -2.53
C GLN A 105 -14.02 -5.35 -3.52
N GLY A 106 -13.52 -5.84 -4.65
CA GLY A 106 -14.26 -6.62 -5.64
C GLY A 106 -13.32 -7.46 -6.51
N ILE A 107 -13.84 -8.41 -7.27
CA ILE A 107 -13.02 -9.22 -8.18
C ILE A 107 -12.55 -8.34 -9.35
N LEU A 108 -11.30 -8.52 -9.81
CA LEU A 108 -10.81 -7.87 -11.02
C LEU A 108 -11.66 -8.26 -12.22
N ASN A 109 -12.11 -7.26 -13.00
CA ASN A 109 -13.09 -7.40 -14.09
C ASN A 109 -14.48 -7.90 -13.64
N GLY A 110 -14.74 -7.97 -12.34
CA GLY A 110 -16.06 -8.20 -11.77
C GLY A 110 -16.83 -6.89 -11.62
N ASN A 111 -18.15 -7.03 -11.42
CA ASN A 111 -19.03 -5.92 -11.03
C ASN A 111 -19.39 -5.98 -9.54
N ASP A 112 -18.81 -6.92 -8.79
CA ASP A 112 -19.06 -7.05 -7.37
C ASP A 112 -18.31 -5.98 -6.57
N LYS A 113 -18.92 -5.53 -5.48
CA LYS A 113 -18.26 -4.68 -4.49
C LYS A 113 -18.74 -5.07 -3.11
N SER A 114 -17.81 -5.10 -2.17
CA SER A 114 -18.06 -5.33 -0.76
C SER A 114 -17.32 -4.29 0.05
N LEU A 115 -18.01 -3.69 1.01
CA LEU A 115 -17.40 -2.81 2.01
C LEU A 115 -16.46 -3.66 2.88
N ILE A 116 -15.26 -3.14 3.15
CA ILE A 116 -14.25 -3.80 3.98
C ILE A 116 -13.88 -2.93 5.17
N HIS A 117 -13.47 -3.59 6.25
CA HIS A 117 -13.02 -2.95 7.46
C HIS A 117 -11.84 -3.70 8.05
N MET A 118 -10.93 -2.96 8.69
CA MET A 118 -9.91 -3.54 9.53
C MET A 118 -10.55 -4.30 10.70
N ASN A 119 -9.84 -5.29 11.23
CA ASN A 119 -10.29 -5.99 12.43
C ASN A 119 -10.42 -5.06 13.64
N ASN A 120 -11.41 -5.36 14.46
CA ASN A 120 -11.61 -4.71 15.76
C ASN A 120 -10.99 -5.54 16.88
N ILE A 121 -9.66 -5.60 16.91
CA ILE A 121 -8.90 -6.22 18.01
C ILE A 121 -8.47 -5.13 18.98
N GLU A 122 -8.81 -5.28 20.27
CA GLU A 122 -8.43 -4.34 21.32
C GLU A 122 -7.13 -4.72 22.04
N ASN A 123 -6.84 -6.02 22.08
CA ASN A 123 -5.65 -6.56 22.73
C ASN A 123 -4.55 -6.82 21.71
N VAL A 124 -3.44 -6.09 21.83
CA VAL A 124 -2.37 -6.11 20.83
C VAL A 124 -1.69 -7.46 20.71
N VAL A 125 -1.71 -8.31 21.74
CA VAL A 125 -1.14 -9.67 21.69
C VAL A 125 -1.87 -10.58 20.70
N ASP A 126 -3.13 -10.28 20.41
CA ASP A 126 -3.96 -11.02 19.44
C ASP A 126 -3.76 -10.52 18.00
N ALA A 127 -2.98 -9.45 17.80
CA ALA A 127 -2.71 -8.89 16.49
C ALA A 127 -1.82 -9.82 15.65
N ARG A 128 -1.89 -9.66 14.33
CA ARG A 128 -1.00 -10.26 13.35
C ARG A 128 -0.32 -9.17 12.54
N VAL A 129 1.01 -9.24 12.49
CA VAL A 129 1.83 -8.30 11.72
C VAL A 129 1.95 -8.76 10.26
N CYS A 130 1.88 -7.82 9.34
CA CYS A 130 2.28 -8.00 7.95
C CYS A 130 3.56 -7.21 7.68
N GLN A 131 4.55 -7.83 7.05
CA GLN A 131 5.87 -7.25 6.82
C GLN A 131 6.40 -7.59 5.42
N SER A 132 7.46 -6.87 5.01
CA SER A 132 8.12 -7.11 3.73
C SER A 132 8.81 -8.47 3.72
N HIS A 133 8.63 -9.24 2.65
CA HIS A 133 9.32 -10.53 2.46
C HIS A 133 10.82 -10.35 2.17
N ALA A 134 11.20 -9.30 1.45
CA ALA A 134 12.59 -9.10 1.06
C ALA A 134 13.43 -8.40 2.16
N PRO A 135 14.53 -9.02 2.65
CA PRO A 135 15.26 -8.61 3.85
C PRO A 135 16.03 -7.27 3.77
N GLY A 136 16.01 -6.60 2.61
CA GLY A 136 16.65 -5.28 2.42
C GLY A 136 15.69 -4.08 2.43
N HIS A 137 14.37 -4.31 2.50
CA HIS A 137 13.37 -3.22 2.45
C HIS A 137 12.94 -2.73 3.83
N SER A 138 13.30 -3.43 4.90
CA SER A 138 12.97 -3.05 6.26
C SER A 138 13.95 -3.64 7.26
N ALA A 139 14.14 -2.95 8.39
CA ALA A 139 14.94 -3.43 9.51
C ALA A 139 14.24 -4.59 10.25
N LEU A 140 14.29 -5.81 9.69
CA LEU A 140 13.57 -6.99 10.20
C LEU A 140 13.93 -7.34 11.66
N GLU A 141 15.18 -7.11 12.07
CA GLU A 141 15.58 -7.32 13.47
C GLU A 141 14.93 -6.28 14.42
N THR A 142 14.73 -5.05 13.94
CA THR A 142 13.96 -4.04 14.68
C THR A 142 12.48 -4.42 14.75
N HIS A 143 11.92 -4.97 13.66
CA HIS A 143 10.54 -5.47 13.64
C HIS A 143 10.32 -6.57 14.67
N LYS A 144 11.21 -7.56 14.73
CA LYS A 144 11.15 -8.64 15.73
C LYS A 144 11.13 -8.09 17.16
N LYS A 145 12.04 -7.16 17.49
CA LYS A 145 12.05 -6.52 18.82
C LYS A 145 10.75 -5.79 19.16
N ILE A 146 10.13 -5.13 18.17
CA ILE A 146 8.83 -4.46 18.36
C ILE A 146 7.73 -5.51 18.61
N ILE A 147 7.69 -6.58 17.82
CA ILE A 147 6.75 -7.70 17.96
C ILE A 147 6.88 -8.35 19.35
N ASP A 148 8.10 -8.58 19.81
CA ASP A 148 8.40 -9.15 21.13
C ASP A 148 7.92 -8.24 22.27
N VAL A 149 8.18 -6.92 22.16
CA VAL A 149 7.70 -5.93 23.15
C VAL A 149 6.18 -5.87 23.20
N LEU A 150 5.51 -6.03 22.06
CA LEU A 150 4.05 -6.07 21.97
C LEU A 150 3.45 -7.41 22.45
N GLY A 151 4.27 -8.43 22.68
CA GLY A 151 3.82 -9.76 23.10
C GLY A 151 3.01 -10.50 22.02
N ILE A 152 3.20 -10.15 20.75
CA ILE A 152 2.50 -10.78 19.63
C ILE A 152 3.15 -12.14 19.36
N THR A 153 2.34 -13.20 19.37
CA THR A 153 2.81 -14.58 19.16
C THR A 153 2.41 -15.16 17.81
N LYS A 154 1.43 -14.56 17.12
CA LYS A 154 1.01 -14.99 15.78
C LYS A 154 2.16 -14.74 14.79
N PRO A 155 2.48 -15.72 13.92
CA PRO A 155 3.54 -15.54 12.92
C PRO A 155 3.17 -14.40 11.96
N PRO A 156 4.16 -13.61 11.50
CA PRO A 156 3.91 -12.53 10.56
C PRO A 156 3.54 -13.06 9.17
N ILE A 157 2.72 -12.29 8.45
CA ILE A 157 2.48 -12.50 7.02
C ILE A 157 3.53 -11.73 6.23
N GLU A 158 4.31 -12.42 5.40
CA GLU A 158 5.39 -11.83 4.63
C GLU A 158 5.03 -11.73 3.15
N LEU A 159 4.84 -10.51 2.66
CA LEU A 159 4.44 -10.25 1.27
C LEU A 159 5.13 -9.01 0.71
N ASP A 160 5.29 -8.98 -0.62
CA ASP A 160 5.73 -7.77 -1.32
C ASP A 160 4.54 -6.86 -1.66
N SER A 161 4.86 -5.64 -2.10
CA SER A 161 3.90 -4.61 -2.56
C SER A 161 2.92 -4.06 -1.51
N GLN A 162 2.07 -3.15 -1.94
CA GLN A 162 0.93 -2.58 -1.22
C GLN A 162 -0.21 -3.59 -1.00
N VAL A 163 -0.09 -4.84 -1.48
CA VAL A 163 -0.94 -5.97 -1.02
C VAL A 163 -1.00 -6.05 0.50
N LYS A 164 0.05 -5.63 1.21
CA LYS A 164 0.05 -5.52 2.67
C LYS A 164 -1.05 -4.59 3.20
N TYR A 165 -1.21 -3.41 2.61
CA TYR A 165 -2.30 -2.50 2.98
C TYR A 165 -3.67 -3.10 2.68
N ALA A 166 -3.81 -3.85 1.57
CA ALA A 166 -5.05 -4.55 1.25
C ALA A 166 -5.41 -5.60 2.31
N LEU A 167 -4.43 -6.37 2.80
CA LEU A 167 -4.65 -7.33 3.90
C LEU A 167 -5.08 -6.64 5.20
N LEU A 168 -4.48 -5.49 5.51
CA LEU A 168 -4.89 -4.69 6.66
C LEU A 168 -6.35 -4.25 6.50
N ALA A 169 -6.67 -3.62 5.38
CA ALA A 169 -7.98 -3.03 5.11
C ALA A 169 -9.14 -4.04 5.12
N ARG A 170 -8.87 -5.30 4.76
CA ARG A 170 -9.88 -6.38 4.80
C ARG A 170 -9.85 -7.25 6.06
N GLY A 171 -9.02 -6.92 7.05
CA GLY A 171 -9.00 -7.63 8.33
C GLY A 171 -8.26 -8.97 8.34
N GLU A 172 -7.30 -9.19 7.44
CA GLU A 172 -6.45 -10.40 7.47
C GLU A 172 -5.13 -10.19 8.23
N SER A 173 -4.77 -8.93 8.47
CA SER A 173 -3.66 -8.49 9.32
C SER A 173 -4.04 -7.18 10.01
N ASP A 174 -3.35 -6.88 11.10
CA ASP A 174 -3.73 -5.77 11.99
C ASP A 174 -2.69 -4.66 12.06
N ILE A 175 -1.43 -4.98 11.70
CA ILE A 175 -0.28 -4.08 11.83
C ILE A 175 0.61 -4.25 10.61
N TYR A 176 1.02 -3.14 10.00
CA TYR A 176 2.07 -3.07 8.99
C TYR A 176 3.18 -2.14 9.47
N LEU A 177 4.40 -2.64 9.45
CA LEU A 177 5.61 -1.89 9.81
C LEU A 177 6.54 -1.80 8.60
N ARG A 178 7.06 -0.60 8.36
CA ARG A 178 8.18 -0.38 7.44
C ARG A 178 9.14 0.63 8.06
N LEU A 179 10.20 0.09 8.66
CA LEU A 179 11.24 0.90 9.27
C LEU A 179 12.45 0.85 8.33
N PRO A 180 12.93 2.00 7.83
CA PRO A 180 14.04 2.01 6.89
C PRO A 180 15.33 1.56 7.59
N VAL A 181 16.19 0.86 6.84
CA VAL A 181 17.52 0.45 7.33
C VAL A 181 18.49 1.63 7.37
N ASP A 182 18.39 2.52 6.37
CA ASP A 182 19.14 3.77 6.32
C ASP A 182 18.27 4.91 6.89
N PRO A 183 18.71 5.63 7.94
CA PRO A 183 17.95 6.72 8.53
C PRO A 183 17.75 7.91 7.56
N ASN A 184 18.54 8.02 6.50
CA ASN A 184 18.39 9.06 5.47
C ASN A 184 17.45 8.64 4.34
N TYR A 185 16.94 7.40 4.37
CA TYR A 185 16.01 6.92 3.37
C TYR A 185 14.62 7.51 3.62
N HIS A 186 14.07 8.11 2.57
CA HIS A 186 12.68 8.56 2.53
C HIS A 186 11.91 7.72 1.52
N GLU A 187 10.75 7.24 1.96
CA GLU A 187 9.87 6.43 1.15
C GLU A 187 9.38 7.19 -0.08
N LYS A 188 9.11 6.44 -1.15
CA LYS A 188 8.51 6.99 -2.36
C LYS A 188 7.02 7.18 -2.13
N ALA A 189 6.47 8.28 -2.62
CA ALA A 189 5.06 8.60 -2.44
C ALA A 189 4.14 7.53 -3.08
N TRP A 190 4.54 6.96 -4.22
CA TRP A 190 3.77 5.94 -4.93
C TRP A 190 3.75 4.57 -4.24
N ASP A 191 4.69 4.28 -3.33
CA ASP A 191 4.71 3.03 -2.56
C ASP A 191 3.62 3.01 -1.45
N HIS A 192 2.95 4.15 -1.19
CA HIS A 192 2.06 4.30 -0.02
C HIS A 192 0.74 5.04 -0.27
N ALA A 193 0.66 5.95 -1.25
CA ALA A 193 -0.50 6.86 -1.38
C ALA A 193 -1.85 6.14 -1.50
N ALA A 194 -1.93 5.08 -2.30
CA ALA A 194 -3.16 4.32 -2.50
C ALA A 194 -3.52 3.48 -1.26
N GLY A 195 -2.55 2.70 -0.77
CA GLY A 195 -2.74 1.83 0.39
C GLY A 195 -3.04 2.58 1.68
N ALA A 196 -2.44 3.75 1.90
CA ALA A 196 -2.70 4.57 3.08
C ALA A 196 -4.18 4.98 3.17
N LEU A 197 -4.73 5.54 2.09
CA LEU A 197 -6.14 5.94 2.06
C LEU A 197 -7.07 4.74 2.26
N ILE A 198 -6.79 3.61 1.60
CA ILE A 198 -7.62 2.41 1.72
C ILE A 198 -7.64 1.91 3.17
N VAL A 199 -6.51 1.94 3.88
CA VAL A 199 -6.47 1.57 5.30
C VAL A 199 -7.21 2.57 6.18
N GLU A 200 -7.04 3.87 5.95
CA GLU A 200 -7.74 4.91 6.71
C GLU A 200 -9.28 4.79 6.57
N GLU A 201 -9.76 4.62 5.34
CA GLU A 201 -11.19 4.43 5.04
C GLU A 201 -11.73 3.08 5.52
N ALA A 202 -10.86 2.07 5.73
CA ALA A 202 -11.20 0.81 6.39
C ALA A 202 -11.23 0.90 7.93
N GLY A 203 -10.95 2.07 8.52
CA GLY A 203 -10.94 2.29 9.97
C GLY A 203 -9.58 2.15 10.65
N GLY A 204 -8.51 2.16 9.86
CA GLY A 204 -7.12 2.18 10.33
C GLY A 204 -6.57 3.58 10.54
N ILE A 205 -5.31 3.62 10.96
CA ILE A 205 -4.48 4.82 11.07
C ILE A 205 -3.14 4.51 10.40
N VAL A 206 -2.65 5.43 9.57
CA VAL A 206 -1.35 5.34 8.91
C VAL A 206 -0.52 6.57 9.25
N THR A 207 0.65 6.36 9.83
CA THR A 207 1.59 7.42 10.20
C THR A 207 3.02 7.01 9.90
N ASP A 208 3.95 7.94 10.11
CA ASP A 208 5.36 7.61 10.22
C ASP A 208 5.71 7.04 11.61
N VAL A 209 6.97 6.69 11.84
CA VAL A 209 7.40 6.08 13.13
C VAL A 209 7.33 7.02 14.33
N TYR A 210 7.00 8.29 14.12
CA TYR A 210 6.82 9.32 15.16
C TYR A 210 5.35 9.73 15.33
N GLY A 211 4.43 9.08 14.61
CA GLY A 211 2.99 9.37 14.68
C GLY A 211 2.55 10.55 13.83
N LYS A 212 3.41 11.08 12.95
CA LYS A 212 3.04 12.14 12.02
C LYS A 212 2.29 11.55 10.83
N ALA A 213 1.19 12.21 10.45
CA ALA A 213 0.47 11.86 9.22
C ALA A 213 1.39 11.95 7.99
N LEU A 214 1.15 11.12 6.98
CA LEU A 214 1.95 11.10 5.77
C LEU A 214 1.68 12.35 4.90
N ASP A 215 2.75 13.02 4.47
CA ASP A 215 2.68 14.25 3.68
C ASP A 215 3.08 13.99 2.21
N PHE A 216 2.06 13.86 1.35
CA PHE A 216 2.27 13.66 -0.09
C PHE A 216 2.48 14.98 -0.86
N SER A 217 2.50 16.13 -0.17
CA SER A 217 2.72 17.45 -0.77
C SER A 217 4.18 17.73 -1.11
N LYS A 218 5.13 16.87 -0.73
CA LYS A 218 6.58 17.18 -0.78
C LYS A 218 7.35 16.61 -1.96
N GLY A 219 6.68 15.94 -2.89
CA GLY A 219 7.25 15.55 -4.17
C GLY A 219 7.06 14.07 -4.45
N LYS A 220 8.09 13.48 -5.05
CA LYS A 220 8.19 12.05 -5.34
C LYS A 220 8.46 11.20 -4.08
N ARG A 221 8.88 11.84 -2.99
CA ARG A 221 9.21 11.20 -1.72
C ARG A 221 8.40 11.79 -0.57
N LEU A 222 8.24 11.00 0.49
CA LEU A 222 7.75 11.43 1.79
C LEU A 222 8.90 12.06 2.59
N SER A 223 9.42 13.18 2.13
CA SER A 223 10.62 13.84 2.68
C SER A 223 10.44 14.30 4.13
N GLU A 224 9.20 14.51 4.55
CA GLU A 224 8.82 15.01 5.87
C GLU A 224 8.35 13.89 6.82
N ASN A 225 8.50 12.63 6.40
CA ASN A 225 8.14 11.44 7.16
C ASN A 225 9.31 10.45 7.20
N HIS A 226 9.31 9.60 8.21
CA HIS A 226 10.33 8.56 8.39
C HIS A 226 9.71 7.21 8.71
N GLY A 227 9.92 6.21 7.85
CA GLY A 227 9.25 4.92 7.94
C GLY A 227 7.73 5.02 7.90
N ILE A 228 7.06 3.88 8.08
CA ILE A 228 5.61 3.74 8.06
C ILE A 228 5.17 2.81 9.19
N VAL A 229 4.11 3.23 9.88
CA VAL A 229 3.33 2.44 10.82
C VAL A 229 1.87 2.53 10.36
N ALA A 230 1.27 1.39 10.04
CA ALA A 230 -0.17 1.30 9.80
C ALA A 230 -0.77 0.26 10.74
N ALA A 231 -1.88 0.58 11.38
CA ALA A 231 -2.59 -0.36 12.25
C ALA A 231 -4.07 0.02 12.37
N SER A 232 -4.88 -0.87 12.93
CA SER A 232 -6.24 -0.51 13.32
C SER A 232 -6.21 0.65 14.32
N LYS A 233 -7.25 1.50 14.32
CA LYS A 233 -7.33 2.65 15.24
C LYS A 233 -7.23 2.29 16.73
N TYR A 234 -7.57 1.04 17.09
CA TYR A 234 -7.52 0.54 18.47
C TYR A 234 -6.11 0.13 18.90
N LEU A 235 -5.26 -0.26 17.94
CA LEU A 235 -3.91 -0.76 18.20
C LEU A 235 -2.83 0.30 17.96
N HIS A 236 -3.08 1.26 17.07
CA HIS A 236 -2.06 2.17 16.55
C HIS A 236 -1.24 2.87 17.66
N ALA A 237 -1.89 3.41 18.69
CA ALA A 237 -1.18 4.08 19.78
C ALA A 237 -0.18 3.15 20.51
N LYS A 238 -0.62 1.94 20.87
CA LYS A 238 0.24 0.93 21.53
C LYS A 238 1.40 0.49 20.63
N VAL A 239 1.13 0.31 19.33
CA VAL A 239 2.16 -0.04 18.34
C VAL A 239 3.20 1.07 18.23
N LEU A 240 2.76 2.33 18.13
CA LEU A 240 3.64 3.48 18.02
C LEU A 240 4.50 3.65 19.28
N GLU A 241 3.95 3.44 20.47
CA GLU A 241 4.72 3.43 21.72
C GLU A 241 5.84 2.40 21.70
N ALA A 242 5.56 1.17 21.26
CA ALA A 242 6.56 0.11 21.14
C ALA A 242 7.64 0.45 20.08
N VAL A 243 7.24 1.01 18.94
CA VAL A 243 8.16 1.48 17.88
C VAL A 243 9.10 2.54 18.45
N MET A 244 8.58 3.59 19.09
CA MET A 244 9.38 4.66 19.66
C MET A 244 10.29 4.16 20.80
N PHE A 245 9.81 3.22 21.61
CA PHE A 245 10.61 2.60 22.67
C PHE A 245 11.83 1.86 22.11
N ILE A 246 11.67 1.10 21.04
CA ILE A 246 12.78 0.38 20.40
C ILE A 246 13.73 1.34 19.70
N LEU A 247 13.24 2.36 19.00
CA LEU A 247 14.07 3.34 18.31
C LEU A 247 14.93 4.18 19.26
N LYS A 248 14.43 4.51 20.46
CA LYS A 248 15.21 5.22 21.50
C LYS A 248 16.36 4.40 22.10
N LYS A 249 16.35 3.09 21.91
CA LYS A 249 17.37 2.16 22.45
C LYS A 249 18.46 1.79 21.45
N GLN A 250 18.41 2.30 20.23
CA GLN A 250 19.41 2.12 19.19
C GLN A 250 20.36 3.32 19.17
#